data_AF-A0A536LR85-F1
#
_entry.id   AF-A0A536LR85-F1
#
_cell.length_a   1.000
_cell.length_b   1.000
_cell.length_c   1.000
_cell.angle_alpha   90.00
_cell.angle_beta   90.00
_cell.angle_gamma   90.00
#
_symmetry.space_group_name_H-M   'P 1'
#
loop_
_entity.id
_entity.type
_entity.pdbx_description
1 polymer ?
#
loop_
_entity_poly.entity_id
_entity_poly.type
_entity_poly.pdbx_seq_one_letter_code
_entity_poly.pdbx_strand_id
1 'polypeptide(L)'
;VQGDQVITPPPSSNILVGITRDTVMTLVREELGLQIVERDIDRTELYTSDECFMTGTAAHVTPVVELDHRIIGDGRMGPVTGRLVSMYFDIIAGRNAKYAHWCTPCFSKVKA
;
A
#
# COMPACT_ATOMS: atom_id res chain seq x y z
N VAL A 1 -5.45 -7.68 -3.36
CA VAL A 1 -6.71 -7.58 -2.58
C VAL A 1 -7.60 -8.70 -3.06
N GLN A 2 -8.16 -9.46 -2.12
CA GLN A 2 -9.12 -10.52 -2.41
C GLN A 2 -10.20 -10.47 -1.32
N GLY A 3 -11.42 -10.10 -1.69
CA GLY A 3 -12.51 -9.85 -0.75
C GLY A 3 -12.14 -8.80 0.30
N ASP A 4 -12.16 -9.20 1.56
CA ASP A 4 -11.87 -8.38 2.74
C ASP A 4 -10.39 -8.46 3.20
N GLN A 5 -9.51 -9.01 2.36
CA GLN A 5 -8.11 -9.27 2.71
C GLN A 5 -7.14 -8.58 1.75
N VAL A 6 -6.06 -8.04 2.32
CA VAL A 6 -4.87 -7.62 1.58
C VAL A 6 -3.76 -8.63 1.85
N ILE A 7 -3.34 -9.30 0.79
CA ILE A 7 -2.37 -10.39 0.85
C ILE A 7 -1.03 -9.87 0.31
N THR A 8 0.06 -10.17 1.00
CA THR A 8 1.43 -9.80 0.59
C THR A 8 2.40 -10.96 0.88
N PRO A 9 3.44 -11.17 0.07
CA PRO A 9 4.43 -12.21 0.36
C PRO A 9 5.10 -12.00 1.73
N PRO A 10 5.42 -13.07 2.48
CA PRO A 10 6.12 -12.96 3.75
C PRO A 10 7.59 -12.55 3.54
N PRO A 11 8.28 -12.06 4.59
CA PRO A 11 9.71 -11.74 4.51
C PRO A 11 10.59 -12.90 4.02
N SER A 12 10.16 -14.15 4.22
CA SER A 12 10.86 -15.36 3.76
C SER A 12 10.85 -15.55 2.24
N SER A 13 10.00 -14.85 1.49
CA SER A 13 9.88 -15.00 0.02
C SER A 13 10.89 -14.15 -0.76
N ASN A 14 12.08 -13.93 -0.19
CA ASN A 14 13.19 -13.15 -0.78
C ASN A 14 12.82 -11.72 -1.21
N ILE A 15 11.92 -11.08 -0.46
CA ILE A 15 11.55 -9.68 -0.67
C ILE A 15 12.38 -8.75 0.23
N LEU A 16 12.56 -7.51 -0.20
CA LEU A 16 12.96 -6.45 0.74
C LEU A 16 11.80 -6.15 1.68
N VAL A 17 12.05 -6.15 2.98
CA VAL A 17 11.08 -5.72 3.99
C VAL A 17 10.96 -4.19 3.98
N GLY A 18 10.23 -3.66 3.00
CA GLY A 18 10.15 -2.24 2.72
C GLY A 18 9.35 -1.46 3.77
N ILE A 19 9.80 -0.25 4.09
CA ILE A 19 9.11 0.65 5.03
C ILE A 19 7.72 1.05 4.49
N THR A 20 7.60 1.33 3.19
CA THR A 20 6.29 1.62 2.56
C THR A 20 5.33 0.44 2.66
N ARG A 21 5.83 -0.80 2.58
CA ARG A 21 5.01 -2.01 2.80
C ARG A 21 4.48 -2.03 4.22
N ASP A 22 5.34 -1.79 5.21
CA ASP A 22 4.95 -1.73 6.63
C ASP A 22 3.93 -0.62 6.91
N THR A 23 4.16 0.58 6.36
CA THR A 23 3.20 1.69 6.41
C THR A 23 1.85 1.30 5.84
N VAL A 24 1.81 0.69 4.64
CA VAL A 24 0.55 0.25 4.03
C VAL A 24 -0.14 -0.82 4.87
N MET A 25 0.60 -1.82 5.37
CA MET A 25 0.03 -2.85 6.24
C MET A 25 -0.59 -2.25 7.51
N THR A 26 0.05 -1.23 8.09
CA THR A 26 -0.50 -0.48 9.24
C THR A 26 -1.79 0.24 8.86
N LEU A 27 -1.81 0.98 7.75
CA LEU A 27 -3.01 1.70 7.29
C LEU A 27 -4.17 0.77 6.94
N VAL A 28 -3.90 -0.38 6.34
CA VAL A 28 -4.94 -1.38 6.04
C VAL A 28 -5.60 -1.87 7.33
N ARG A 29 -4.81 -2.22 8.36
CA ARG A 29 -5.34 -2.69 9.64
C ARG A 29 -6.09 -1.58 10.39
N GLU A 30 -5.48 -0.40 10.50
CA GLU A 30 -5.98 0.66 11.38
C GLU A 30 -7.08 1.54 10.77
N GLU A 31 -7.03 1.81 9.46
CA GLU A 31 -7.94 2.76 8.80
C GLU A 31 -9.00 2.09 7.93
N LEU A 32 -8.69 0.92 7.39
CA LEU A 32 -9.60 0.18 6.52
C LEU A 32 -10.31 -0.96 7.23
N GLY A 33 -9.78 -1.42 8.38
CA GLY A 33 -10.34 -2.55 9.13
C GLY A 33 -10.28 -3.88 8.36
N LEU A 34 -9.39 -3.99 7.38
CA LEU A 34 -9.21 -5.20 6.57
C LEU A 34 -8.12 -6.09 7.18
N GLN A 35 -8.14 -7.38 6.85
CA GLN A 35 -7.10 -8.29 7.30
C GLN A 35 -5.85 -8.19 6.42
N ILE A 36 -4.68 -8.22 7.06
CA ILE A 36 -3.40 -8.42 6.39
C ILE A 36 -3.01 -9.88 6.50
N VAL A 37 -2.81 -10.53 5.35
CA VAL A 37 -2.32 -11.91 5.29
C VAL A 37 -0.94 -11.94 4.66
N GLU A 38 0.04 -12.38 5.44
CA GLU A 38 1.39 -12.63 4.95
C GLU A 38 1.52 -14.13 4.61
N ARG A 39 1.52 -14.45 3.31
CA ARG A 39 1.71 -15.82 2.81
C ARG A 39 2.27 -15.82 1.40
N ASP A 40 2.81 -16.95 0.95
CA ASP A 40 3.20 -17.11 -0.44
C ASP A 40 1.99 -16.88 -1.37
N ILE A 41 2.26 -16.24 -2.50
CA ILE A 41 1.27 -15.87 -3.52
C ILE A 41 1.69 -16.53 -4.82
N ASP A 42 0.80 -17.32 -5.41
CA ASP A 42 1.02 -17.90 -6.72
C ASP A 42 0.76 -16.87 -7.81
N ARG A 43 1.52 -16.95 -8.91
CA ARG A 43 1.34 -16.07 -10.07
C ARG A 43 -0.10 -16.06 -10.58
N THR A 44 -0.76 -17.22 -10.60
CA THR A 44 -2.13 -17.36 -11.11
C THR A 44 -3.16 -16.65 -10.24
N GLU A 45 -2.89 -16.49 -8.95
CA GLU A 45 -3.77 -15.77 -8.02
C GLU A 45 -3.86 -14.28 -8.38
N LEU A 46 -2.78 -13.69 -8.89
CA LEU A 46 -2.75 -12.28 -9.29
C LEU A 46 -3.78 -11.98 -10.38
N TYR A 47 -4.00 -12.92 -11.31
CA TYR A 47 -4.95 -12.75 -12.42
C TYR A 47 -6.42 -12.76 -11.97
N THR A 48 -6.71 -13.32 -10.80
CA THR A 48 -8.07 -13.42 -10.25
C THR A 48 -8.29 -12.51 -9.04
N SER A 49 -7.30 -11.68 -8.71
CA SER A 49 -7.39 -10.72 -7.62
C SER A 49 -8.36 -9.58 -7.95
N ASP A 50 -9.05 -9.07 -6.94
CA ASP A 50 -9.97 -7.93 -7.10
C ASP A 50 -9.18 -6.64 -7.37
N GLU A 51 -8.03 -6.47 -6.71
CA GLU A 51 -7.11 -5.36 -6.93
C GLU A 51 -5.66 -5.80 -6.71
N CYS A 52 -4.72 -5.22 -7.46
CA CYS A 52 -3.28 -5.40 -7.27
C CYS A 52 -2.58 -4.04 -7.21
N PHE A 53 -1.54 -3.93 -6.38
CA PHE A 53 -0.75 -2.71 -6.26
C PHE A 53 0.67 -3.00 -5.79
N MET A 54 1.58 -2.09 -6.11
CA MET A 54 2.96 -2.10 -5.64
C MET A 54 3.16 -1.08 -4.53
N THR A 55 4.18 -1.31 -3.71
CA THR A 55 4.62 -0.36 -2.66
C THR A 55 6.12 -0.12 -2.77
N GLY A 56 6.54 1.12 -2.57
CA GLY A 56 7.95 1.47 -2.46
C GLY A 56 8.14 2.97 -2.23
N THR A 57 9.31 3.40 -1.75
CA THR A 57 9.53 4.82 -1.44
C THR A 57 9.37 5.70 -2.68
N ALA A 58 9.94 5.27 -3.81
CA ALA A 58 9.84 6.00 -5.08
C ALA A 58 8.53 5.72 -5.85
N ALA A 59 8.04 4.49 -5.79
CA ALA A 59 6.80 4.09 -6.48
C ALA A 59 5.54 4.59 -5.74
N HIS A 60 5.66 4.88 -4.45
CA HIS A 60 4.54 5.09 -3.53
C HIS A 60 3.62 3.86 -3.50
N VAL A 61 2.31 4.06 -3.35
CA VAL A 61 1.30 3.03 -3.58
C VAL A 61 0.88 3.14 -5.05
N THR A 62 1.23 2.16 -5.88
CA THR A 62 0.96 2.19 -7.33
C THR A 62 -0.05 1.11 -7.71
N PRO A 63 -1.25 1.46 -8.23
CA PRO A 63 -2.21 0.48 -8.73
C PRO A 63 -1.64 -0.29 -9.95
N VAL A 64 -1.91 -1.59 -10.00
CA VAL A 64 -1.60 -2.47 -11.14
C VAL A 64 -2.93 -2.99 -11.69
N VAL A 65 -3.30 -2.52 -12.88
CA VAL A 65 -4.60 -2.82 -13.51
C VAL A 65 -4.50 -3.90 -14.60
N GLU A 66 -3.30 -4.22 -15.06
CA GLU A 66 -3.03 -5.23 -16.07
C GLU A 66 -1.71 -5.95 -15.74
N LEU A 67 -1.71 -7.27 -15.83
CA LEU A 67 -0.53 -8.11 -15.68
C LEU A 67 -0.54 -9.18 -16.77
N ASP A 68 0.55 -9.32 -17.53
CA ASP A 68 0.67 -10.29 -18.62
C ASP A 68 -0.50 -10.25 -19.62
N HIS A 69 -0.93 -9.05 -20.02
CA HIS A 69 -2.08 -8.83 -20.90
C HIS A 69 -3.43 -9.30 -20.36
N ARG A 70 -3.53 -9.47 -19.03
CA ARG A 70 -4.76 -9.79 -18.33
C ARG A 70 -5.15 -8.64 -17.43
N ILE A 71 -6.36 -8.16 -17.63
CA ILE A 71 -6.98 -7.14 -16.78
C ILE A 71 -7.18 -7.73 -15.38
N ILE A 72 -6.76 -6.98 -14.36
CA ILE A 72 -7.01 -7.28 -12.95
C ILE A 72 -8.29 -6.53 -12.54
N GLY A 73 -9.20 -7.22 -11.85
CA GLY A 73 -10.51 -6.66 -11.49
C GLY A 73 -11.27 -6.15 -12.73
N ASP A 74 -11.58 -4.86 -12.73
CA ASP A 74 -12.28 -4.16 -13.82
C ASP A 74 -11.36 -3.29 -14.70
N GLY A 75 -10.03 -3.40 -14.52
CA GLY A 75 -9.04 -2.61 -15.23
C GLY A 75 -8.92 -1.16 -14.75
N ARG A 76 -9.49 -0.85 -13.58
CA ARG A 76 -9.40 0.46 -12.95
C ARG A 76 -8.78 0.32 -11.56
N MET A 77 -8.40 1.46 -10.99
CA MET A 77 -7.98 1.52 -9.60
C MET A 77 -9.18 1.19 -8.71
N GLY A 78 -9.09 0.08 -7.98
CA GLY A 78 -10.14 -0.34 -7.07
C GLY A 78 -10.25 0.53 -5.81
N PRO A 79 -11.35 0.39 -5.07
CA PRO A 79 -11.66 1.23 -3.90
C PRO A 79 -10.65 1.10 -2.75
N VAL A 80 -10.10 -0.08 -2.50
CA VAL A 80 -9.12 -0.29 -1.41
C VAL A 80 -7.83 0.44 -1.74
N THR A 81 -7.30 0.21 -2.94
CA THR A 81 -6.07 0.85 -3.43
C THR A 81 -6.24 2.37 -3.52
N GLY A 82 -7.38 2.86 -4.03
CA GLY A 82 -7.67 4.29 -4.11
C GLY A 82 -7.66 4.98 -2.74
N ARG A 83 -8.27 4.36 -1.72
CA ARG A 83 -8.21 4.87 -0.34
C ARG A 83 -6.78 4.86 0.19
N LEU A 84 -6.01 3.80 -0.03
CA LEU A 84 -4.61 3.72 0.40
C LEU A 84 -3.74 4.81 -0.26
N VAL A 85 -3.90 5.02 -1.56
CA VAL A 85 -3.20 6.08 -2.31
C VAL A 85 -3.49 7.44 -1.69
N SER A 86 -4.77 7.79 -1.52
CA SER A 86 -5.18 9.07 -0.94
C SER A 86 -4.59 9.28 0.45
N MET A 87 -4.76 8.31 1.35
CA MET A 87 -4.25 8.40 2.72
C MET A 87 -2.73 8.49 2.76
N TYR A 88 -2.03 7.67 1.97
CA TYR A 88 -0.57 7.66 1.92
C TYR A 88 -0.03 9.04 1.49
N PHE A 89 -0.61 9.65 0.45
CA PHE A 89 -0.18 10.98 -0.02
C PHE A 89 -0.47 12.09 1.00
N ASP A 90 -1.58 12.03 1.73
CA ASP A 90 -1.85 12.97 2.82
C ASP A 90 -0.86 12.82 3.98
N ILE A 91 -0.48 11.58 4.31
CA ILE A 91 0.46 11.29 5.39
C ILE A 91 1.86 11.77 5.05
N ILE A 92 2.42 11.41 3.88
CA ILE A 92 3.78 11.81 3.51
C ILE A 92 3.93 13.32 3.30
N ALA A 93 2.82 14.01 2.98
CA ALA A 93 2.78 15.46 2.86
C ALA A 93 2.56 16.17 4.22
N GLY A 94 2.45 15.42 5.33
CA GLY A 94 2.22 15.96 6.67
C GLY A 94 0.82 16.53 6.90
N ARG A 95 -0.16 16.19 6.05
CA ARG A 95 -1.57 16.61 6.18
C ARG A 95 -2.41 15.71 7.09
N ASN A 96 -1.80 14.68 7.67
CA ASN A 96 -2.47 13.76 8.59
C ASN A 96 -1.85 13.86 10.00
N ALA A 97 -2.63 14.37 10.95
CA ALA A 97 -2.17 14.55 12.33
C ALA A 97 -1.90 13.24 13.07
N LYS A 98 -2.67 12.17 12.79
CA LYS A 98 -2.50 10.85 13.46
C LYS A 98 -1.12 10.27 13.17
N TYR A 99 -0.64 10.40 11.95
CA TYR A 99 0.63 9.85 11.49
C TYR A 99 1.76 10.88 11.36
N ALA A 100 1.58 12.09 11.91
CA ALA A 100 2.58 13.16 11.84
C ALA A 100 3.94 12.74 12.44
N HIS A 101 3.94 11.77 13.36
CA HIS A 101 5.14 11.21 13.97
C HIS A 101 6.02 10.39 13.00
N TRP A 102 5.53 10.02 11.81
CA TRP A 102 6.35 9.43 10.73
C TRP A 102 7.13 10.47 9.91
N CYS A 103 6.77 11.75 10.03
CA CYS A 103 7.39 12.82 9.27
C CYS A 103 8.43 13.55 10.13
N THR A 104 9.61 13.80 9.57
CA THR A 104 10.63 14.65 10.20
C THR A 104 10.62 16.03 9.52
N PRO A 105 10.23 17.11 10.22
CA PRO A 105 10.28 18.46 9.65
C PRO A 105 11.74 18.90 9.41
N CYS A 106 12.06 19.33 8.20
CA CYS A 106 13.41 19.81 7.83
C CYS A 106 13.56 21.34 7.92
N PHE A 107 12.55 22.07 8.37
CA PHE A 107 12.65 23.52 8.54
C PHE A 107 13.50 23.84 9.78
N SER A 108 14.48 24.73 9.65
CA SER A 108 15.10 25.32 10.83
C SER A 108 14.06 26.24 11.48
N LYS A 109 13.91 26.16 12.81
CA LYS A 109 13.27 27.24 13.55
C LYS A 109 14.19 28.45 13.38
N VAL A 110 13.92 29.31 12.40
CA VAL A 110 14.55 30.62 12.35
C VAL A 110 14.13 31.31 13.64
N LYS A 111 15.06 31.42 14.60
CA LYS A 111 14.84 32.24 15.80
C LYS A 111 14.64 33.66 15.29
N ALA A 112 13.44 34.20 15.54
CA ALA A 112 13.18 35.63 15.45
C ALA A 112 14.02 36.39 16.47
#